data_AF-A0AAV3W7U0-F1
#
_entry.id   AF-A0AAV3W7U0-F1
#
_cell.length_a   1.000
_cell.length_b   1.000
_cell.length_c   1.000
_cell.angle_alpha   90.00
_cell.angle_beta   90.00
_cell.angle_gamma   90.00
#
_symmetry.space_group_name_H-M   'P 1'
#
loop_
_entity.id
_entity.type
_entity.pdbx_description
1 polymer ?
#
loop_
_entity_poly.entity_id
_entity_poly.type
_entity_poly.pdbx_seq_one_letter_code
_entity_poly.pdbx_strand_id
1 'polypeptide(L)'
;MDVNSISEEQAWTTLTYINRECLSNYMRLSSSQKKDIIKVIKKLIAKGNVKFINNMKSLKQFTDILGINIINDGKGFKVKHKII
;
A
#
# COMPACT_ATOMS: atom_id res chain seq x y z
N MET A 1 -10.40 10.03 13.46
CA MET A 1 -10.72 9.32 12.20
C MET A 1 -10.72 7.83 12.48
N ASP A 2 -11.87 7.18 12.33
CA ASP A 2 -11.99 5.74 12.51
C ASP A 2 -11.46 5.03 11.26
N VAL A 3 -10.30 4.38 11.37
CA VAL A 3 -9.68 3.65 10.24
C VAL A 3 -10.57 2.50 9.75
N ASN A 4 -11.60 2.13 10.52
CA ASN A 4 -12.53 1.07 10.17
C ASN A 4 -13.62 1.51 9.17
N SER A 5 -13.84 2.81 8.95
CA SER A 5 -14.88 3.32 8.03
C SER A 5 -14.39 3.79 6.67
N ILE A 6 -13.07 3.77 6.42
CA ILE A 6 -12.52 4.15 5.11
C ILE A 6 -12.94 3.12 4.05
N SER A 7 -13.63 3.60 3.01
CA SER A 7 -13.98 2.76 1.87
C SER A 7 -12.72 2.36 1.10
N GLU A 8 -12.72 1.20 0.45
CA GLU A 8 -11.56 0.75 -0.34
C GLU A 8 -11.22 1.73 -1.46
N GLU A 9 -12.22 2.40 -2.02
CA GLU A 9 -12.07 3.45 -3.03
C GLU A 9 -11.41 4.71 -2.47
N GLN A 10 -11.80 5.14 -1.26
CA GLN A 10 -11.16 6.26 -0.59
C GLN A 10 -9.70 5.95 -0.31
N ALA A 11 -9.41 4.75 0.22
CA ALA A 11 -8.03 4.35 0.47
C ALA A 11 -7.22 4.25 -0.82
N TRP A 12 -7.81 3.70 -1.89
CA TRP A 12 -7.18 3.62 -3.21
C TRP A 12 -6.87 5.01 -3.77
N THR A 13 -7.81 5.95 -3.65
CA THR A 13 -7.63 7.34 -4.08
C THR A 13 -6.48 7.99 -3.32
N THR A 14 -6.42 7.83 -2.00
CA THR A 14 -5.34 8.36 -1.17
C THR A 14 -3.99 7.75 -1.53
N LEU A 15 -3.90 6.43 -1.71
CA LEU A 15 -2.65 5.75 -2.08
C LEU A 15 -2.16 6.16 -3.47
N THR A 16 -3.09 6.34 -4.42
CA THR A 16 -2.75 6.81 -5.78
C THR A 16 -2.20 8.24 -5.75
N TYR A 17 -2.81 9.11 -4.94
CA TYR A 17 -2.32 10.48 -4.73
C TYR A 17 -0.92 10.48 -4.11
N ILE A 18 -0.70 9.74 -3.01
CA ILE A 18 0.63 9.65 -2.37
C ILE A 18 1.68 9.11 -3.36
N ASN A 19 1.34 8.07 -4.13
CA ASN A 19 2.24 7.55 -5.16
C ASN A 19 2.63 8.65 -6.16
N ARG A 20 1.65 9.38 -6.71
CA ARG A 20 1.91 10.48 -7.65
C ARG A 20 2.85 11.54 -7.07
N GLU A 21 2.62 11.95 -5.82
CA GLU A 21 3.45 12.96 -5.14
C GLU A 21 4.88 12.45 -4.87
N CYS A 22 5.02 11.18 -4.51
CA CYS A 22 6.34 10.55 -4.31
C CYS A 22 7.12 10.42 -5.63
N LEU A 23 6.46 10.03 -6.72
CA LEU A 23 7.09 9.91 -8.04
C LEU A 23 7.50 11.25 -8.64
N SER A 24 6.75 12.30 -8.32
CA SER A 24 7.03 13.65 -8.78
C SER A 24 8.14 14.34 -7.96
N ASN A 25 8.79 13.63 -7.01
CA ASN A 25 9.81 14.14 -6.08
C ASN A 25 9.37 15.30 -5.16
N TYR A 26 8.08 15.64 -5.13
CA TYR A 26 7.54 16.67 -4.24
C TYR A 26 7.36 16.17 -2.80
N MET A 27 7.28 14.85 -2.60
CA MET A 27 7.10 14.26 -1.28
C MET A 27 8.09 13.12 -1.01
N ARG A 28 8.78 13.19 0.14
CA ARG A 28 9.55 12.07 0.70
C ARG A 28 8.86 11.57 1.95
N LEU A 29 8.52 10.28 1.96
CA LEU A 29 7.87 9.64 3.10
C LEU A 29 8.90 9.35 4.20
N SER A 30 8.63 9.84 5.41
CA SER A 30 9.40 9.46 6.61
C SER A 30 9.14 8.00 6.99
N SER A 31 10.02 7.42 7.81
CA SER A 31 9.86 6.04 8.29
C SER A 31 8.55 5.82 9.07
N SER A 32 8.04 6.83 9.78
CA SER A 32 6.74 6.74 10.47
C SER A 32 5.59 6.73 9.46
N GLN A 33 5.60 7.64 8.49
CA GLN A 33 4.57 7.70 7.44
C GLN A 33 4.51 6.41 6.62
N LYS A 34 5.67 5.83 6.28
CA LYS A 34 5.75 4.54 5.59
C LYS A 34 5.06 3.44 6.41
N LYS A 35 5.30 3.37 7.73
CA LYS A 35 4.68 2.38 8.61
C LYS A 35 3.15 2.51 8.64
N ASP A 36 2.63 3.73 8.71
CA ASP A 36 1.19 3.98 8.71
C ASP A 36 0.53 3.60 7.38
N ILE A 37 1.16 3.97 6.25
CA ILE A 37 0.70 3.57 4.91
C ILE A 37 0.69 2.04 4.78
N ILE A 38 1.76 1.37 5.20
CA ILE A 38 1.85 -0.10 5.18
C ILE A 38 0.73 -0.72 6.03
N LYS A 39 0.37 -0.13 7.17
CA LYS A 39 -0.72 -0.61 8.02
C LYS A 39 -2.07 -0.53 7.30
N VAL A 40 -2.34 0.56 6.57
CA VAL A 40 -3.54 0.70 5.74
C VAL A 40 -3.56 -0.33 4.62
N ILE A 41 -2.46 -0.49 3.89
CA ILE A 41 -2.33 -1.49 2.81
C ILE A 41 -2.58 -2.91 3.34
N LYS A 42 -2.00 -3.27 4.50
CA LYS A 42 -2.22 -4.57 5.13
C LYS A 42 -3.70 -4.83 5.44
N LYS A 43 -4.41 -3.82 5.99
CA LYS A 43 -5.86 -3.93 6.26
C LYS A 43 -6.67 -4.15 4.99
N LEU A 44 -6.33 -3.46 3.90
CA LEU A 44 -7.04 -3.59 2.62
C LEU A 44 -6.77 -4.93 1.93
N ILE A 45 -5.53 -5.38 1.94
CA ILE A 45 -5.15 -6.69 1.39
C ILE A 45 -5.83 -7.83 2.16
N ALA A 46 -5.98 -7.69 3.49
CA ALA A 46 -6.68 -8.67 4.31
C ALA A 46 -8.18 -8.82 3.96
N LYS A 47 -8.80 -7.80 3.34
CA LYS A 47 -10.17 -7.90 2.81
C LYS A 47 -10.29 -8.77 1.55
N GLY A 48 -9.16 -9.14 0.93
CA GLY A 48 -9.13 -10.07 -0.21
C GLY A 48 -9.57 -9.48 -1.55
N ASN A 49 -9.70 -8.15 -1.68
CA ASN A 49 -10.05 -7.52 -2.95
C ASN A 49 -8.92 -7.69 -3.99
N VAL A 50 -9.10 -8.64 -4.91
CA VAL A 50 -8.12 -8.99 -5.94
C VAL A 50 -7.81 -7.81 -6.87
N LYS A 51 -8.80 -6.96 -7.19
CA LYS A 51 -8.60 -5.76 -8.02
C LYS A 51 -7.66 -4.78 -7.34
N PHE A 52 -7.89 -4.49 -6.06
CA PHE A 52 -6.99 -3.64 -5.27
C PHE A 52 -5.58 -4.22 -5.18
N ILE A 53 -5.47 -5.52 -4.91
CA ILE A 53 -4.19 -6.22 -4.81
C ILE A 53 -3.40 -6.14 -6.12
N ASN A 54 -4.07 -6.38 -7.26
CA ASN A 54 -3.44 -6.31 -8.57
C ASN A 54 -2.98 -4.89 -8.90
N ASN A 55 -3.80 -3.89 -8.58
CA ASN A 55 -3.42 -2.49 -8.73
C ASN A 55 -2.22 -2.12 -7.85
N MET A 56 -2.16 -2.59 -6.60
CA MET A 56 -1.00 -2.34 -5.74
C MET A 56 0.27 -3.01 -6.26
N LYS A 57 0.16 -4.21 -6.84
CA LYS A 57 1.29 -4.91 -7.47
C LYS A 57 1.79 -4.20 -8.73
N SER A 58 0.91 -3.54 -9.49
CA SER A 58 1.32 -2.78 -10.68
C SER A 58 2.05 -1.47 -10.33
N LEU A 59 1.82 -0.92 -9.13
CA LEU A 59 2.56 0.24 -8.59
C LEU A 59 3.94 -0.14 -8.02
N LYS A 60 4.80 -0.75 -8.85
CA LYS A 60 6.10 -1.29 -8.42
C LYS A 60 6.97 -0.24 -7.71
N GLN A 61 7.13 0.94 -8.30
CA GLN A 61 7.90 2.05 -7.72
C GLN A 61 7.36 2.47 -6.35
N PHE A 62 6.04 2.48 -6.15
CA PHE A 62 5.46 2.80 -4.85
C PHE A 62 5.80 1.75 -3.80
N THR A 63 5.67 0.47 -4.15
CA THR A 63 6.02 -0.63 -3.26
C THR A 63 7.52 -0.67 -2.96
N ASP A 64 8.36 -0.21 -3.89
CA ASP A 64 9.81 -0.02 -3.70
C ASP A 64 10.09 1.10 -2.69
N ILE A 65 9.44 2.25 -2.83
CA ILE A 65 9.55 3.39 -1.90
C ILE A 65 9.15 2.98 -0.48
N LEU A 66 8.09 2.18 -0.36
CA LEU A 66 7.63 1.62 0.91
C LEU A 66 8.51 0.47 1.42
N GLY A 67 9.38 -0.10 0.59
CA GLY A 67 10.24 -1.23 0.95
C GLY A 67 9.45 -2.53 1.20
N ILE A 68 8.36 -2.76 0.45
CA ILE A 68 7.48 -3.91 0.65
C ILE A 68 7.22 -4.68 -0.66
N ASN A 69 6.79 -5.93 -0.51
CA ASN A 69 6.28 -6.76 -1.59
C ASN A 69 4.96 -7.42 -1.18
N ILE A 70 4.05 -7.63 -2.13
CA ILE A 70 2.76 -8.30 -1.90
C ILE A 70 2.85 -9.70 -2.51
N ILE A 71 2.81 -10.72 -1.65
CA ILE A 71 2.87 -12.12 -2.06
C ILE A 71 1.54 -12.83 -1.80
N ASN A 72 1.29 -13.91 -2.51
CA ASN A 72 0.24 -14.87 -2.14
C ASN A 72 0.93 -16.10 -1.53
N ASP A 73 0.54 -16.51 -0.33
CA ASP A 73 1.13 -17.65 0.39
C ASP A 73 0.29 -18.94 0.32
N GLY A 74 -0.71 -18.98 -0.57
CA GLY A 74 -1.66 -20.08 -0.71
C GLY A 74 -2.83 -20.01 0.27
N LYS A 75 -2.71 -19.25 1.37
CA LYS A 75 -3.81 -18.97 2.32
C LYS A 75 -4.41 -17.58 2.12
N GLY A 76 -3.69 -16.69 1.42
CA GLY A 76 -4.15 -15.37 1.05
C GLY A 76 -2.99 -14.44 0.68
N PHE A 77 -3.31 -13.17 0.50
CA PHE A 77 -2.32 -12.15 0.18
C PHE A 77 -1.69 -11.55 1.44
N LYS A 78 -0.37 -11.35 1.42
CA LYS A 78 0.40 -10.80 2.54
C LYS A 78 1.42 -9.77 2.08
N VAL A 79 1.64 -8.76 2.92
CA VAL A 79 2.73 -7.78 2.76
C VAL A 79 3.98 -8.31 3.46
N LYS A 80 5.08 -8.44 2.73
CA LYS A 80 6.43 -8.71 3.25
C LYS A 80 7.30 -7.48 3.08
N HIS A 81 8.20 -7.23 4.02
CA HIS A 81 9.26 -6.23 3.82
C HIS A 81 10.30 -6.81 2.88
N LYS A 82 10.84 -5.96 2.00
CA LYS A 82 12.01 -6.32 1.20
C LYS A 82 13.21 -6.34 2.15
N ILE A 83 13.95 -7.44 2.13
CA ILE A 83 15.30 -7.46 2.69
C ILE A 83 16.13 -6.69 1.67
N ILE A 84 16.63 -5.52 2.06
CA ILE A 84 17.56 -4.69 1.28
C ILE A 84 18.95 -4.99 1.83
#